data_AF-G7GXJ0-F1
#
_entry.id   AF-G7GXJ0-F1
#
_cell.length_a   1.000
_cell.length_b   1.000
_cell.length_c   1.000
_cell.angle_alpha   90.00
_cell.angle_beta   90.00
_cell.angle_gamma   90.00
#
_symmetry.space_group_name_H-M   'P 1'
#
loop_
_entity.id
_entity.type
_entity.pdbx_description
1 polymer ?
#
loop_
_entity_poly.entity_id
_entity_poly.type
_entity_poly.pdbx_seq_one_letter_code
_entity_poly.pdbx_strand_id
1 'polypeptide(L)'
;MSEERPDRPASPQPGPPPHPGHPGQQFAGQPYGGPAPGVPHPGMYPPQPGMPGGPPPGWGPGTPFPGVPQPPKKSYTGLIVVALVAVVALAAAGVALLVTIGRSPTPTTASSASGFDEVCQGGSISNAAEFGAPYRPVAFVHRSSDVGHAGIGSFSGRDTWRKLHLGSASDLPPSQLNTVACLTELKQARSKTQTCTFTQSGSEVQVDYFSTRYQVAVYEAKTGRKAKDLGEVSGSADSCPFLASFDRNDRRIVASPDAQPLQTLLAGFTG
;
A
#
# COMPACT_ATOMS: atom_id res chain seq x y z
N MET A 1 -62.10 39.36 9.77
CA MET A 1 -62.74 38.53 8.73
C MET A 1 -61.67 37.56 8.26
N SER A 2 -61.63 36.39 8.89
CA SER A 2 -60.67 35.34 8.60
C SER A 2 -61.45 34.21 7.94
N GLU A 3 -61.10 33.90 6.70
CA GLU A 3 -61.78 32.94 5.85
C GLU A 3 -61.21 31.55 6.15
N GLU A 4 -62.01 30.73 6.82
CA GLU A 4 -61.68 29.36 7.23
C GLU A 4 -61.80 28.44 6.01
N ARG A 5 -60.70 27.80 5.62
CA ARG A 5 -60.63 26.93 4.44
C ARG A 5 -60.91 25.48 4.88
N PRO A 6 -61.85 24.75 4.25
CA PRO A 6 -62.17 23.38 4.68
C PRO A 6 -61.08 22.37 4.28
N ASP A 7 -60.73 21.52 5.22
CA ASP A 7 -59.80 20.39 5.08
C ASP A 7 -60.25 19.42 3.98
N ARG A 8 -59.33 19.11 3.06
CA ARG A 8 -59.49 18.01 2.11
C ARG A 8 -59.05 16.70 2.75
N PRO A 9 -59.81 15.59 2.60
CA PRO A 9 -59.37 14.29 3.06
C PRO A 9 -58.17 13.79 2.23
N ALA A 10 -57.16 13.28 2.94
CA ALA A 10 -55.96 12.69 2.35
C ALA A 10 -56.29 11.42 1.56
N SER A 11 -55.78 11.32 0.33
CA SER A 11 -55.88 10.12 -0.49
C SER A 11 -54.95 9.01 0.06
N PRO A 12 -55.37 7.73 0.04
CA PRO A 12 -54.55 6.62 0.51
C PRO A 12 -53.31 6.41 -0.38
N GLN A 13 -52.13 6.29 0.23
CA GLN A 13 -50.91 5.96 -0.49
C GLN A 13 -50.92 4.50 -0.97
N PRO A 14 -50.48 4.22 -2.21
CA PRO A 14 -50.22 2.86 -2.69
C PRO A 14 -49.09 2.20 -1.88
N GLY A 15 -49.30 0.97 -1.44
CA GLY A 15 -48.30 0.16 -0.74
C GLY A 15 -47.09 -0.19 -1.62
N PRO A 16 -45.96 -0.56 -1.00
CA PRO A 16 -44.73 -0.89 -1.71
C PRO A 16 -44.87 -2.18 -2.53
N PRO A 17 -44.19 -2.29 -3.70
CA PRO A 17 -44.23 -3.48 -4.54
C PRO A 17 -43.50 -4.67 -3.88
N PRO A 18 -43.94 -5.91 -4.14
CA PRO A 18 -43.29 -7.11 -3.62
C PRO A 18 -41.92 -7.34 -4.28
N HIS A 19 -40.92 -7.67 -3.45
CA HIS A 19 -39.57 -8.00 -3.90
C HIS A 19 -39.54 -9.36 -4.65
N PRO A 20 -38.85 -9.46 -5.79
CA PRO A 20 -38.59 -10.73 -6.46
C PRO A 20 -37.62 -11.58 -5.62
N GLY A 21 -38.01 -12.81 -5.31
CA GLY A 21 -37.17 -13.80 -4.65
C GLY A 21 -35.99 -14.22 -5.53
N HIS A 22 -34.79 -14.24 -4.95
CA HIS A 22 -33.63 -14.84 -5.58
C HIS A 22 -33.59 -16.35 -5.28
N PRO A 23 -33.47 -17.22 -6.30
CA PRO A 23 -33.22 -18.64 -6.11
C PRO A 23 -31.77 -18.88 -5.65
N GLY A 24 -31.63 -19.79 -4.68
CA GLY A 24 -30.36 -20.17 -4.08
C GLY A 24 -29.37 -20.76 -5.08
N GLN A 25 -28.12 -20.33 -4.99
CA GLN A 25 -27.01 -21.01 -5.66
C GLN A 25 -26.40 -22.06 -4.73
N GLN A 26 -26.41 -23.28 -5.24
CA GLN A 26 -25.81 -24.46 -4.66
C GLN A 26 -24.29 -24.38 -4.75
N PHE A 27 -23.62 -24.71 -3.65
CA PHE A 27 -22.18 -24.85 -3.55
C PHE A 27 -21.72 -26.11 -4.30
N ALA A 28 -20.90 -25.93 -5.34
CA ALA A 28 -20.13 -27.02 -5.95
C ALA A 28 -18.71 -27.01 -5.35
N GLY A 29 -18.39 -28.05 -4.58
CA GLY A 29 -17.07 -28.26 -4.00
C GLY A 29 -16.01 -28.57 -5.06
N GLN A 30 -14.81 -28.04 -4.86
CA GLN A 30 -13.61 -28.43 -5.59
C GLN A 30 -12.81 -29.49 -4.80
N PRO A 31 -12.20 -30.47 -5.49
CA PRO A 31 -11.48 -31.56 -4.85
C PRO A 31 -10.05 -31.17 -4.42
N TYR A 32 -9.64 -31.78 -3.30
CA TYR A 32 -8.32 -31.77 -2.69
C TYR A 32 -7.17 -32.06 -3.69
N GLY A 33 -6.19 -31.16 -3.73
CA GLY A 33 -4.89 -31.38 -4.37
C GLY A 33 -3.95 -32.16 -3.45
N GLY A 34 -3.31 -33.20 -3.99
CA GLY A 34 -2.30 -34.01 -3.30
C GLY A 34 -0.93 -33.32 -3.17
N PRO A 35 -0.06 -33.81 -2.27
CA PRO A 35 1.27 -33.25 -2.05
C PRO A 35 2.28 -33.64 -3.14
N ALA A 36 3.15 -32.67 -3.48
CA ALA A 36 4.21 -32.78 -4.48
C ALA A 36 5.42 -33.61 -3.99
N PRO A 37 6.13 -34.34 -4.89
CA PRO A 37 7.34 -35.10 -4.56
C PRO A 37 8.55 -34.22 -4.26
N GLY A 38 9.36 -34.68 -3.29
CA GLY A 38 10.55 -34.01 -2.79
C GLY A 38 11.68 -33.86 -3.80
N VAL A 39 12.41 -32.76 -3.65
CA VAL A 39 13.60 -32.38 -4.42
C VAL A 39 14.84 -33.09 -3.85
N PRO A 40 15.69 -33.72 -4.68
CA PRO A 40 16.93 -34.37 -4.22
C PRO A 40 18.07 -33.36 -4.02
N HIS A 41 18.82 -33.54 -2.92
CA HIS A 41 20.08 -32.84 -2.62
C HIS A 41 21.22 -33.27 -3.57
N PRO A 42 21.99 -32.34 -4.16
CA PRO A 42 23.20 -32.68 -4.91
C PRO A 42 24.48 -32.58 -4.05
N GLY A 43 25.29 -33.64 -4.11
CA GLY A 43 26.74 -33.48 -4.35
C GLY A 43 27.70 -33.67 -3.18
N MET A 44 27.88 -34.92 -2.74
CA MET A 44 29.17 -35.37 -2.17
C MET A 44 30.22 -35.39 -3.30
N TYR A 45 31.37 -34.77 -3.07
CA TYR A 45 32.54 -34.94 -3.92
C TYR A 45 33.38 -36.16 -3.48
N PRO A 46 33.89 -36.97 -4.42
CA PRO A 46 34.75 -38.12 -4.13
C PRO A 46 36.20 -37.69 -3.82
N PRO A 47 36.95 -38.47 -3.01
CA PRO A 47 38.37 -38.22 -2.76
C PRO A 47 39.21 -38.67 -3.96
N GLN A 48 40.10 -37.78 -4.43
CA GLN A 48 41.05 -38.13 -5.49
C GLN A 48 42.26 -38.91 -4.96
N PRO A 49 42.81 -39.84 -5.76
CA PRO A 49 43.88 -40.76 -5.34
C PRO A 49 45.29 -40.25 -5.65
N GLY A 50 46.19 -40.49 -4.70
CA GLY A 50 47.58 -40.92 -4.90
C GLY A 50 48.51 -40.07 -5.75
N MET A 51 49.45 -39.37 -5.09
CA MET A 51 50.78 -39.14 -5.67
C MET A 51 51.89 -39.66 -4.73
N PRO A 52 52.89 -40.38 -5.29
CA PRO A 52 53.99 -40.98 -4.55
C PRO A 52 55.23 -40.08 -4.54
N GLY A 53 56.07 -40.22 -3.49
CA GLY A 53 57.47 -39.78 -3.51
C GLY A 53 57.85 -38.84 -2.38
N GLY A 54 58.11 -39.40 -1.20
CA GLY A 54 58.80 -38.69 -0.12
C GLY A 54 60.32 -38.75 -0.29
N PRO A 55 61.05 -37.65 -0.04
CA PRO A 55 62.48 -37.65 0.28
C PRO A 55 62.75 -37.50 1.80
N PRO A 56 63.99 -37.77 2.25
CA PRO A 56 64.32 -38.48 3.51
C PRO A 56 64.37 -37.61 4.78
N PRO A 57 64.40 -38.24 5.98
CA PRO A 57 64.39 -37.55 7.27
C PRO A 57 65.78 -37.03 7.65
N GLY A 58 65.84 -35.74 7.97
CA GLY A 58 67.01 -35.12 8.59
C GLY A 58 67.04 -33.63 8.32
N TRP A 59 67.53 -32.88 9.30
CA TRP A 59 67.72 -31.42 9.33
C TRP A 59 66.54 -30.64 9.92
N GLY A 60 66.64 -30.45 11.24
CA GLY A 60 65.75 -29.61 12.04
C GLY A 60 65.83 -28.11 11.70
N PRO A 61 64.99 -27.30 12.37
CA PRO A 61 64.83 -25.89 12.04
C PRO A 61 66.10 -25.08 12.33
N GLY A 62 66.82 -24.77 11.24
CA GLY A 62 67.86 -23.77 11.22
C GLY A 62 67.26 -22.39 11.53
N THR A 63 67.82 -21.76 12.55
CA THR A 63 67.66 -20.34 12.88
C THR A 63 67.79 -19.45 11.64
N PRO A 64 66.87 -18.50 11.40
CA PRO A 64 66.97 -17.61 10.25
C PRO A 64 68.17 -16.68 10.39
N PHE A 65 69.01 -16.66 9.35
CA PHE A 65 70.06 -15.66 9.16
C PHE A 65 69.43 -14.26 9.04
N PRO A 66 69.94 -13.24 9.75
CA PRO A 66 69.48 -11.87 9.60
C PRO A 66 70.00 -11.28 8.29
N GLY A 67 69.11 -10.77 7.43
CA GLY A 67 69.53 -9.77 6.42
C GLY A 67 68.98 -9.88 5.00
N VAL A 68 68.07 -10.80 4.66
CA VAL A 68 67.48 -10.83 3.31
C VAL A 68 66.05 -10.28 3.33
N PRO A 69 65.76 -9.10 2.73
CA PRO A 69 64.41 -8.56 2.68
C PRO A 69 63.52 -9.49 1.84
N GLN A 70 62.46 -10.02 2.45
CA GLN A 70 61.47 -10.81 1.72
C GLN A 70 60.72 -9.92 0.72
N PRO A 71 60.51 -10.37 -0.53
CA PRO A 71 59.72 -9.60 -1.49
C PRO A 71 58.29 -9.44 -0.97
N PRO A 72 57.69 -8.24 -1.05
CA PRO A 72 56.34 -8.00 -0.54
C PRO A 72 55.35 -8.88 -1.30
N LYS A 73 54.58 -9.70 -0.57
CA LYS A 73 53.44 -10.42 -1.13
C LYS A 73 52.43 -9.37 -1.61
N LYS A 74 52.29 -9.22 -2.93
CA LYS A 74 51.27 -8.34 -3.52
C LYS A 74 49.90 -8.92 -3.19
N SER A 75 49.24 -8.33 -2.19
CA SER A 75 47.89 -8.70 -1.79
C SER A 75 46.90 -8.07 -2.77
N TYR A 76 46.36 -8.89 -3.67
CA TYR A 76 45.27 -8.50 -4.57
C TYR A 76 43.90 -8.43 -3.86
N THR A 77 43.87 -8.70 -2.55
CA THR A 77 42.65 -8.69 -1.73
C THR A 77 41.91 -7.35 -1.80
N GLY A 78 42.64 -6.23 -1.82
CA GLY A 78 42.02 -4.90 -1.97
C GLY A 78 41.33 -4.71 -3.32
N LEU A 79 41.92 -5.25 -4.39
CA LEU A 79 41.40 -5.13 -5.76
C LEU A 79 40.16 -6.03 -5.96
N ILE A 80 40.16 -7.22 -5.35
CA ILE A 80 39.01 -8.15 -5.36
C ILE A 80 37.82 -7.55 -4.61
N VAL A 81 38.04 -6.91 -3.46
CA VAL A 81 36.97 -6.25 -2.70
C VAL A 81 36.36 -5.09 -3.49
N VAL A 82 37.19 -4.26 -4.13
CA VAL A 82 36.69 -3.14 -4.97
C VAL A 82 35.88 -3.65 -6.16
N ALA A 83 36.35 -4.70 -6.84
CA ALA A 83 35.62 -5.31 -7.96
C ALA A 83 34.26 -5.87 -7.54
N LEU A 84 34.18 -6.55 -6.38
CA LEU A 84 32.91 -7.07 -5.85
C LEU A 84 31.93 -5.95 -5.50
N VAL A 85 32.40 -4.90 -4.83
CA VAL A 85 31.56 -3.73 -4.49
C VAL A 85 31.02 -3.07 -5.77
N ALA A 86 31.85 -2.92 -6.81
CA ALA A 86 31.43 -2.37 -8.09
C ALA A 86 30.37 -3.22 -8.80
N VAL A 87 30.53 -4.56 -8.81
CA VAL A 87 29.55 -5.47 -9.42
C VAL A 87 28.22 -5.44 -8.66
N VAL A 88 28.25 -5.42 -7.33
CA VAL A 88 27.03 -5.30 -6.51
C VAL A 88 26.34 -3.95 -6.74
N ALA A 89 27.09 -2.85 -6.83
CA ALA A 89 26.54 -1.54 -7.12
C ALA A 89 25.91 -1.47 -8.52
N LEU A 90 26.55 -2.07 -9.53
CA LEU A 90 26.01 -2.15 -10.90
C LEU A 90 24.78 -3.06 -10.98
N ALA A 91 24.76 -4.18 -10.26
CA ALA A 91 23.59 -5.05 -10.16
C ALA A 91 22.42 -4.33 -9.48
N ALA A 92 22.67 -3.62 -8.38
CA ALA A 92 21.66 -2.82 -7.70
C ALA A 92 21.12 -1.69 -8.59
N ALA A 93 22.00 -1.00 -9.32
CA ALA A 93 21.60 0.03 -10.29
C ALA A 93 20.80 -0.55 -11.46
N GLY A 94 21.19 -1.71 -12.00
CA GLY A 94 20.48 -2.40 -13.07
C GLY A 94 19.08 -2.88 -12.66
N VAL A 95 18.94 -3.40 -11.43
CA VAL A 95 17.64 -3.79 -10.87
C VAL A 95 16.77 -2.55 -10.62
N ALA A 96 17.33 -1.45 -10.09
CA ALA A 96 16.60 -0.20 -9.94
C ALA A 96 16.08 0.34 -11.28
N LEU A 97 16.91 0.29 -12.33
CA LEU A 97 16.54 0.73 -13.67
C LEU A 97 15.43 -0.15 -14.28
N LEU A 98 15.52 -1.48 -14.13
CA LEU A 98 14.49 -2.42 -14.58
C LEU A 98 13.15 -2.23 -13.86
N VAL A 99 13.17 -1.92 -12.55
CA VAL A 99 11.95 -1.60 -11.79
C VAL A 99 11.30 -0.30 -12.28
N THR A 100 12.09 0.68 -12.75
CA THR A 100 11.56 1.94 -13.28
C THR A 100 11.02 1.86 -14.70
N ILE A 101 11.50 0.93 -15.55
CA ILE A 101 11.11 0.85 -16.97
C ILE A 101 10.03 -0.23 -17.22
N GLY A 102 9.94 -1.26 -16.35
CA GLY A 102 9.08 -2.43 -16.57
C GLY A 102 7.61 -2.29 -16.18
N ARG A 103 7.19 -1.15 -15.61
CA ARG A 103 5.78 -0.89 -15.26
C ARG A 103 5.34 0.44 -15.87
N SER A 104 5.09 0.44 -17.17
CA SER A 104 4.16 1.40 -17.75
C SER A 104 2.81 0.69 -17.83
N PRO A 105 2.03 0.61 -16.74
CA PRO A 105 0.65 0.14 -16.83
C PRO A 105 -0.05 0.97 -17.91
N THR A 106 -0.76 0.27 -18.80
CA THR A 106 -1.52 0.91 -19.87
C THR A 106 -2.40 2.01 -19.26
N PRO A 107 -2.33 3.25 -19.75
CA PRO A 107 -3.15 4.33 -19.22
C PRO A 107 -4.63 3.95 -19.23
N THR A 108 -5.29 4.08 -18.08
CA THR A 108 -6.70 3.73 -17.90
C THR A 108 -7.57 4.97 -18.16
N THR A 109 -8.75 4.78 -18.74
CA THR A 109 -9.73 5.87 -18.87
C THR A 109 -10.65 5.86 -17.65
N ALA A 110 -10.70 6.96 -16.90
CA ALA A 110 -11.59 7.08 -15.76
C ALA A 110 -12.97 7.61 -16.18
N SER A 111 -14.05 6.98 -15.71
CA SER A 111 -15.43 7.47 -15.90
C SER A 111 -15.85 8.49 -14.84
N SER A 112 -15.14 8.53 -13.70
CA SER A 112 -15.41 9.43 -12.57
C SER A 112 -14.14 9.67 -11.76
N ALA A 113 -14.20 10.64 -10.84
CA ALA A 113 -13.11 10.92 -9.91
C ALA A 113 -12.67 9.68 -9.10
N SER A 114 -13.57 8.72 -8.83
CA SER A 114 -13.23 7.52 -8.06
C SER A 114 -12.22 6.62 -8.77
N GLY A 115 -12.18 6.61 -10.11
CA GLY A 115 -11.24 5.79 -10.88
C GLY A 115 -9.80 6.33 -10.91
N PHE A 116 -9.53 7.47 -10.25
CA PHE A 116 -8.18 8.01 -10.12
C PHE A 116 -7.36 7.30 -9.02
N ASP A 117 -7.99 6.37 -8.29
CA ASP A 117 -7.30 5.52 -7.32
C ASP A 117 -6.23 4.64 -7.98
N GLU A 118 -6.41 4.31 -9.26
CA GLU A 118 -5.43 3.64 -10.13
C GLU A 118 -4.05 4.32 -10.07
N VAL A 119 -4.00 5.65 -9.95
CA VAL A 119 -2.73 6.40 -9.80
C VAL A 119 -2.00 6.01 -8.51
N CYS A 120 -2.74 5.78 -7.43
CA CYS A 120 -2.18 5.32 -6.17
C CYS A 120 -1.72 3.86 -6.19
N GLN A 121 -2.10 3.11 -7.23
CA GLN A 121 -1.63 1.74 -7.51
C GLN A 121 -0.41 1.73 -8.45
N GLY A 122 0.08 2.90 -8.87
CA GLY A 122 1.18 3.06 -9.82
C GLY A 122 0.73 3.19 -11.29
N GLY A 123 -0.57 3.29 -11.52
CA GLY A 123 -1.19 3.51 -12.83
C GLY A 123 -1.21 4.96 -13.29
N SER A 124 -1.88 5.21 -14.42
CA SER A 124 -2.07 6.56 -14.97
C SER A 124 -3.44 6.68 -15.66
N ILE A 125 -3.97 7.90 -15.75
CA ILE A 125 -5.31 8.19 -16.28
C ILE A 125 -5.22 8.98 -17.59
N SER A 126 -5.57 8.33 -18.71
CA SER A 126 -5.40 8.88 -20.06
C SER A 126 -6.22 10.15 -20.33
N ASN A 127 -7.41 10.23 -19.75
CA ASN A 127 -8.37 11.33 -19.91
C ASN A 127 -8.31 12.38 -18.78
N ALA A 128 -7.28 12.34 -17.94
CA ALA A 128 -7.01 13.39 -16.96
C ALA A 128 -6.57 14.70 -17.63
N ALA A 129 -6.77 15.81 -16.95
CA ALA A 129 -6.22 17.10 -17.35
C ALA A 129 -4.68 17.08 -17.34
N GLU A 130 -4.08 17.95 -18.14
CA GLU A 130 -2.63 18.17 -18.12
C GLU A 130 -2.17 18.65 -16.74
N PHE A 131 -0.99 18.20 -16.35
CA PHE A 131 -0.40 18.62 -15.08
C PHE A 131 0.01 20.09 -15.14
N GLY A 132 -0.56 20.91 -14.25
CA GLY A 132 -0.29 22.34 -14.18
C GLY A 132 -1.33 23.08 -13.36
N ALA A 133 -1.10 24.36 -13.10
CA ALA A 133 -2.06 25.21 -12.42
C ALA A 133 -3.31 25.47 -13.30
N PRO A 134 -4.52 25.55 -12.73
CA PRO A 134 -4.84 25.30 -11.32
C PRO A 134 -4.81 23.79 -11.00
N TYR A 135 -4.14 23.42 -9.92
CA TYR A 135 -4.09 22.03 -9.47
C TYR A 135 -5.43 21.64 -8.84
N ARG A 136 -5.99 20.51 -9.27
CA ARG A 136 -7.28 19.97 -8.82
C ARG A 136 -7.07 18.56 -8.29
N PRO A 137 -6.63 18.41 -7.02
CA PRO A 137 -6.31 17.12 -6.45
C PRO A 137 -7.57 16.38 -6.04
N VAL A 138 -7.62 15.09 -6.38
CA VAL A 138 -8.50 14.12 -5.72
C VAL A 138 -7.66 13.31 -4.74
N ALA A 139 -8.17 13.09 -3.52
CA ALA A 139 -7.42 12.42 -2.47
C ALA A 139 -7.96 11.01 -2.20
N PHE A 140 -7.05 10.07 -1.97
CA PHE A 140 -7.36 8.69 -1.63
C PHE A 140 -6.55 8.24 -0.43
N VAL A 141 -7.16 7.44 0.44
CA VAL A 141 -6.47 6.77 1.55
C VAL A 141 -6.42 5.27 1.32
N HIS A 142 -5.25 4.68 1.55
CA HIS A 142 -5.07 3.25 1.42
C HIS A 142 -5.85 2.52 2.52
N ARG A 143 -6.71 1.59 2.11
CA ARG A 143 -7.36 0.59 2.96
C ARG A 143 -6.30 -0.44 3.34
N SER A 144 -5.83 -0.41 4.59
CA SER A 144 -5.07 -1.54 5.09
C SER A 144 -6.02 -2.72 5.27
N SER A 145 -5.65 -3.90 4.77
CA SER A 145 -6.36 -5.19 4.89
C SER A 145 -6.67 -5.64 6.31
N ASP A 146 -6.11 -4.94 7.29
CA ASP A 146 -5.97 -5.36 8.66
C ASP A 146 -6.97 -4.66 9.58
N VAL A 147 -7.77 -3.70 9.07
CA VAL A 147 -8.34 -2.67 9.92
C VAL A 147 -9.72 -2.23 9.44
N GLY A 148 -10.65 -2.16 10.39
CA GLY A 148 -11.94 -1.55 10.17
C GLY A 148 -11.90 -0.02 10.05
N HIS A 149 -12.82 0.54 9.26
CA HIS A 149 -12.89 1.98 9.03
C HIS A 149 -14.16 2.59 9.61
N ALA A 150 -14.01 3.77 10.22
CA ALA A 150 -15.10 4.64 10.60
C ALA A 150 -15.77 5.29 9.37
N GLY A 151 -17.10 5.33 9.32
CA GLY A 151 -17.87 6.16 8.39
C GLY A 151 -18.95 5.46 7.55
N ILE A 152 -19.81 6.27 6.93
CA ILE A 152 -20.93 5.87 6.06
C ILE A 152 -20.42 5.88 4.59
N GLY A 153 -20.31 4.71 3.97
CA GLY A 153 -19.97 4.57 2.56
C GLY A 153 -20.19 3.13 2.09
N SER A 154 -20.67 2.92 0.85
CA SER A 154 -20.81 1.57 0.30
C SER A 154 -19.45 0.91 0.16
N PHE A 155 -19.24 -0.19 0.88
CA PHE A 155 -17.97 -0.93 0.95
C PHE A 155 -17.97 -2.19 0.09
N SER A 156 -18.63 -2.15 -1.06
CA SER A 156 -18.72 -3.28 -1.99
C SER A 156 -17.63 -3.16 -3.05
N GLY A 157 -16.42 -3.66 -2.78
CA GLY A 157 -15.33 -3.65 -3.75
C GLY A 157 -13.98 -4.18 -3.22
N ARG A 158 -13.16 -4.69 -4.15
CA ARG A 158 -11.73 -5.03 -3.98
C ARG A 158 -10.84 -3.77 -3.89
N ASP A 159 -11.46 -2.59 -3.87
CA ASP A 159 -10.76 -1.32 -3.95
C ASP A 159 -9.91 -1.13 -2.68
N THR A 160 -8.59 -1.11 -2.89
CA THR A 160 -7.58 -0.89 -1.85
C THR A 160 -7.45 0.57 -1.47
N TRP A 161 -8.16 1.46 -2.15
CA TRP A 161 -8.09 2.90 -1.96
C TRP A 161 -9.49 3.48 -1.84
N ARG A 162 -9.68 4.35 -0.85
CA ARG A 162 -10.96 5.03 -0.59
C ARG A 162 -10.82 6.51 -0.92
N LYS A 163 -11.70 7.03 -1.79
CA LYS A 163 -11.79 8.45 -2.08
C LYS A 163 -12.16 9.24 -0.81
N LEU A 164 -11.43 10.32 -0.55
CA LEU A 164 -11.73 11.27 0.51
C LEU A 164 -12.52 12.45 -0.10
N HIS A 165 -13.64 12.80 0.52
CA HIS A 165 -14.44 13.95 0.10
C HIS A 165 -13.87 15.22 0.74
N LEU A 166 -12.92 15.85 0.07
CA LEU A 166 -12.23 17.07 0.50
C LEU A 166 -12.70 18.24 -0.37
N GLY A 167 -13.94 18.69 -0.15
CA GLY A 167 -14.54 19.78 -0.92
C GLY A 167 -14.86 19.43 -2.38
N SER A 168 -15.08 20.47 -3.19
CA SER A 168 -15.68 20.38 -4.54
C SER A 168 -14.81 19.71 -5.61
N ALA A 169 -13.49 19.59 -5.39
CA ALA A 169 -12.59 18.93 -6.34
C ALA A 169 -12.94 17.44 -6.49
N SER A 170 -13.49 16.83 -5.44
CA SER A 170 -13.85 15.40 -5.38
C SER A 170 -14.95 14.97 -6.35
N ASP A 171 -15.70 15.93 -6.90
CA ASP A 171 -16.87 15.72 -7.75
C ASP A 171 -16.68 16.27 -9.18
N LEU A 172 -15.47 16.73 -9.50
CA LEU A 172 -15.16 17.22 -10.84
C LEU A 172 -15.11 16.06 -11.85
N PRO A 173 -15.44 16.34 -13.12
CA PRO A 173 -15.27 15.35 -14.17
C PRO A 173 -13.78 14.98 -14.34
N PRO A 174 -13.46 13.74 -14.78
CA PRO A 174 -12.09 13.28 -15.00
C PRO A 174 -11.20 14.25 -15.79
N SER A 175 -11.76 14.88 -16.82
CA SER A 175 -11.06 15.84 -17.69
C SER A 175 -10.64 17.15 -17.01
N GLN A 176 -11.04 17.39 -15.75
CA GLN A 176 -10.63 18.54 -14.96
C GLN A 176 -9.66 18.17 -13.83
N LEU A 177 -9.48 16.89 -13.54
CA LEU A 177 -8.57 16.43 -12.50
C LEU A 177 -7.19 16.21 -13.10
N ASN A 178 -6.16 16.78 -12.50
CA ASN A 178 -4.77 16.66 -12.98
C ASN A 178 -3.81 16.09 -11.93
N THR A 179 -4.23 16.00 -10.68
CA THR A 179 -3.40 15.54 -9.57
C THR A 179 -4.15 14.58 -8.66
N VAL A 180 -3.41 13.66 -8.07
CA VAL A 180 -3.94 12.67 -7.12
C VAL A 180 -3.10 12.70 -5.86
N ALA A 181 -3.73 12.83 -4.70
CA ALA A 181 -3.08 12.70 -3.41
C ALA A 181 -3.31 11.30 -2.86
N CYS A 182 -2.24 10.52 -2.70
CA CYS A 182 -2.28 9.17 -2.16
C CYS A 182 -1.77 9.21 -0.72
N LEU A 183 -2.64 8.80 0.21
CA LEU A 183 -2.36 8.75 1.64
C LEU A 183 -2.07 7.30 2.06
N THR A 184 -0.85 7.07 2.52
CA THR A 184 -0.41 5.75 2.99
C THR A 184 -0.22 5.78 4.50
N GLU A 185 -0.85 4.82 5.17
CA GLU A 185 -0.77 4.70 6.62
C GLU A 185 0.65 4.30 7.09
N LEU A 186 1.16 5.01 8.10
CA LEU A 186 2.40 4.68 8.78
C LEU A 186 2.12 3.68 9.91
N LYS A 187 2.19 2.38 9.61
CA LYS A 187 1.90 1.31 10.60
C LYS A 187 2.71 1.42 11.90
N GLN A 188 3.94 1.93 11.81
CA GLN A 188 4.83 2.16 12.95
C GLN A 188 4.40 3.30 13.89
N ALA A 189 3.54 4.21 13.40
CA ALA A 189 2.97 5.31 14.18
C ALA A 189 1.63 4.95 14.83
N ARG A 190 1.14 3.70 14.66
CA ARG A 190 -0.12 3.26 15.25
C ARG A 190 -0.03 3.23 16.77
N SER A 191 -1.02 3.82 17.43
CA SER A 191 -1.17 3.78 18.88
C SER A 191 -2.61 3.51 19.27
N LYS A 192 -2.84 2.50 20.12
CA LYS A 192 -4.18 2.25 20.69
C LYS A 192 -4.54 3.45 21.56
N THR A 193 -5.59 4.15 21.19
CA THR A 193 -6.02 5.38 21.86
C THR A 193 -7.19 5.10 22.80
N GLN A 194 -8.19 4.34 22.32
CA GLN A 194 -9.36 3.98 23.12
C GLN A 194 -9.98 2.67 22.64
N THR A 195 -11.00 2.20 23.35
CA THR A 195 -11.84 1.07 22.94
C THR A 195 -13.28 1.57 22.84
N CYS A 196 -13.90 1.35 21.68
CA CYS A 196 -15.24 1.79 21.37
C CYS A 196 -16.24 0.64 21.53
N THR A 197 -17.37 0.90 22.17
CA THR A 197 -18.46 -0.07 22.32
C THR A 197 -19.52 0.19 21.26
N PHE A 198 -19.83 -0.82 20.47
CA PHE A 198 -20.87 -0.79 19.45
C PHE A 198 -21.94 -1.83 19.75
N THR A 199 -23.21 -1.51 19.49
CA THR A 199 -24.29 -2.49 19.59
C THR A 199 -24.52 -3.16 18.25
N GLN A 200 -24.27 -4.47 18.17
CA GLN A 200 -24.53 -5.30 16.99
C GLN A 200 -25.56 -6.38 17.34
N SER A 201 -26.70 -6.37 16.66
CA SER A 201 -27.77 -7.38 16.85
C SER A 201 -28.19 -7.55 18.32
N GLY A 202 -28.23 -6.44 19.09
CA GLY A 202 -28.60 -6.42 20.50
C GLY A 202 -27.48 -6.79 21.48
N SER A 203 -26.27 -7.09 21.00
CA SER A 203 -25.09 -7.36 21.85
C SER A 203 -24.06 -6.24 21.74
N GLU A 204 -23.41 -5.91 22.85
CA GLU A 204 -22.29 -4.98 22.86
C GLU A 204 -21.01 -5.65 22.36
N VAL A 205 -20.31 -4.95 21.46
CA VAL A 205 -19.04 -5.38 20.87
C VAL A 205 -18.02 -4.28 21.12
N GLN A 206 -16.95 -4.62 21.84
CA GLN A 206 -15.80 -3.75 22.02
C GLN A 206 -14.85 -3.86 20.84
N VAL A 207 -14.41 -2.70 20.34
CA VAL A 207 -13.53 -2.58 19.18
C VAL A 207 -12.42 -1.58 19.53
N ASP A 208 -11.18 -1.99 19.38
CA ASP A 208 -10.02 -1.14 19.68
C ASP A 208 -9.83 -0.07 18.61
N TYR A 209 -9.69 1.18 19.04
CA TYR A 209 -9.52 2.32 18.16
C TYR A 209 -8.11 2.90 18.24
N PHE A 210 -7.44 2.88 17.10
CA PHE A 210 -6.05 3.28 16.95
C PHE A 210 -5.95 4.64 16.25
N SER A 211 -5.12 5.52 16.79
CA SER A 211 -4.62 6.70 16.08
C SER A 211 -3.38 6.31 15.26
N THR A 212 -3.08 7.08 14.22
CA THR A 212 -1.93 6.83 13.34
C THR A 212 -1.52 8.12 12.63
N ARG A 213 -0.51 8.01 11.76
CA ARG A 213 -0.15 9.06 10.79
C ARG A 213 -0.21 8.52 9.37
N TYR A 214 -0.43 9.43 8.44
CA TYR A 214 -0.50 9.13 7.02
C TYR A 214 0.54 9.95 6.26
N GLN A 215 1.40 9.28 5.50
CA GLN A 215 2.26 9.94 4.53
C GLN A 215 1.42 10.35 3.33
N VAL A 216 1.54 11.61 2.91
CA VAL A 216 0.80 12.20 1.79
C VAL A 216 1.76 12.47 0.64
N ALA A 217 1.52 11.79 -0.48
CA ALA A 217 2.25 12.01 -1.73
C ALA A 217 1.29 12.41 -2.85
N VAL A 218 1.68 13.40 -3.64
CA VAL A 218 0.95 13.88 -4.80
C VAL A 218 1.57 13.33 -6.08
N TYR A 219 0.72 12.88 -6.98
CA TYR A 219 1.06 12.29 -8.28
C TYR A 219 0.36 13.05 -9.40
N GLU A 220 1.03 13.12 -10.56
CA GLU A 220 0.45 13.57 -11.83
C GLU A 220 -0.56 12.54 -12.30
N ALA A 221 -1.83 12.90 -12.47
CA ALA A 221 -2.87 11.93 -12.82
C ALA A 221 -2.63 11.28 -14.18
N LYS A 222 -2.21 12.09 -15.17
CA LYS A 222 -2.05 11.64 -16.56
C LYS A 222 -0.84 10.74 -16.80
N THR A 223 0.20 10.89 -16.00
CA THR A 223 1.47 10.14 -16.17
C THR A 223 1.72 9.13 -15.06
N GLY A 224 1.04 9.23 -13.92
CA GLY A 224 1.30 8.42 -12.73
C GLY A 224 2.58 8.78 -11.98
N ARG A 225 3.31 9.81 -12.43
CA ARG A 225 4.59 10.18 -11.82
C ARG A 225 4.38 10.94 -10.52
N LYS A 226 5.22 10.64 -9.53
CA LYS A 226 5.22 11.35 -8.26
C LYS A 226 5.65 12.80 -8.48
N ALA A 227 4.80 13.75 -8.12
CA ALA A 227 5.06 15.17 -8.22
C ALA A 227 5.74 15.69 -6.95
N LYS A 228 5.20 15.36 -5.77
CA LYS A 228 5.72 15.90 -4.50
C LYS A 228 5.30 15.05 -3.29
N ASP A 229 6.20 14.94 -2.31
CA ASP A 229 5.82 14.54 -0.95
C ASP A 229 5.34 15.77 -0.17
N LEU A 230 4.11 15.72 0.33
CA LEU A 230 3.57 16.80 1.16
C LEU A 230 3.87 16.60 2.65
N GLY A 231 4.34 15.42 3.06
CA GLY A 231 4.66 15.11 4.46
C GLY A 231 3.57 14.27 5.10
N GLU A 232 3.36 14.44 6.40
CA GLU A 232 2.47 13.60 7.19
C GLU A 232 1.23 14.36 7.67
N VAL A 233 0.10 13.66 7.76
CA VAL A 233 -1.11 14.12 8.46
C VAL A 233 -1.50 13.11 9.53
N SER A 234 -2.00 13.60 10.66
CA SER A 234 -2.52 12.76 11.73
C SER A 234 -3.85 12.12 11.32
N GLY A 235 -4.13 10.94 11.85
CA GLY A 235 -5.47 10.38 11.95
C GLY A 235 -5.79 10.22 13.43
N SER A 236 -6.58 11.14 13.98
CA SER A 236 -6.81 11.24 15.41
C SER A 236 -8.00 10.38 15.83
N ALA A 237 -7.81 9.58 16.87
CA ALA A 237 -8.79 8.64 17.39
C ALA A 237 -9.48 9.20 18.64
N ASP A 238 -9.84 10.49 18.64
CA ASP A 238 -10.28 11.22 19.84
C ASP A 238 -11.70 10.84 20.27
N SER A 239 -12.58 10.53 19.31
CA SER A 239 -13.97 10.16 19.58
C SER A 239 -14.37 8.90 18.81
N CYS A 240 -15.08 7.99 19.49
CA CYS A 240 -15.63 6.80 18.84
C CYS A 240 -16.58 7.17 17.70
N PRO A 241 -16.43 6.57 16.52
CA PRO A 241 -17.34 6.84 15.42
C PRO A 241 -18.72 6.25 15.73
N PHE A 242 -19.76 6.84 15.16
CA PHE A 242 -21.13 6.30 15.29
C PHE A 242 -21.29 4.96 14.56
N LEU A 243 -20.61 4.81 13.41
CA LEU A 243 -20.63 3.61 12.60
C LEU A 243 -19.20 3.27 12.17
N ALA A 244 -18.83 2.00 12.35
CA ALA A 244 -17.56 1.45 11.87
C ALA A 244 -17.79 0.06 11.28
N SER A 245 -17.11 -0.21 10.17
CA SER A 245 -17.00 -1.54 9.58
C SER A 245 -15.67 -2.13 10.03
N PHE A 246 -15.63 -3.32 10.62
CA PHE A 246 -14.40 -3.97 11.08
C PHE A 246 -14.43 -5.48 10.85
N ASP A 247 -13.25 -6.10 10.82
CA ASP A 247 -13.13 -7.55 10.75
C ASP A 247 -13.61 -8.17 12.07
N ARG A 248 -14.45 -9.20 12.00
CA ARG A 248 -15.03 -9.81 13.21
C ARG A 248 -14.01 -10.57 14.05
N ASN A 249 -12.96 -11.10 13.41
CA ASN A 249 -11.86 -11.82 14.07
C ASN A 249 -10.84 -10.85 14.66
N ASP A 250 -10.70 -9.68 14.04
CA ASP A 250 -9.73 -8.65 14.42
C ASP A 250 -10.47 -7.33 14.68
N ARG A 251 -11.02 -7.22 15.91
CA ARG A 251 -11.89 -6.12 16.37
C ARG A 251 -11.10 -4.83 16.58
N ARG A 252 -10.51 -4.31 15.52
CA ARG A 252 -9.75 -3.07 15.51
C ARG A 252 -10.17 -2.16 14.37
N ILE A 253 -10.13 -0.87 14.65
CA ILE A 253 -10.35 0.21 13.69
C ILE A 253 -9.21 1.23 13.81
N VAL A 254 -8.83 1.86 12.70
CA VAL A 254 -7.82 2.95 12.68
C VAL A 254 -8.52 4.23 12.22
N ALA A 255 -8.16 5.33 12.87
CA ALA A 255 -8.68 6.66 12.59
C ALA A 255 -8.39 7.07 11.15
N SER A 256 -9.38 7.66 10.50
CA SER A 256 -9.19 8.27 9.17
C SER A 256 -8.29 9.51 9.30
N PRO A 257 -7.61 9.93 8.22
CA PRO A 257 -6.80 11.15 8.23
C PRO A 257 -7.66 12.36 8.59
N ASP A 258 -7.12 13.25 9.41
CA ASP A 258 -7.80 14.45 9.89
C ASP A 258 -8.05 15.40 8.71
N ALA A 259 -9.33 15.69 8.46
CA ALA A 259 -9.76 16.42 7.26
C ALA A 259 -9.18 17.83 7.17
N GLN A 260 -9.12 18.58 8.29
CA GLN A 260 -8.64 19.97 8.32
C GLN A 260 -7.13 20.09 8.03
N PRO A 261 -6.24 19.37 8.74
CA PRO A 261 -4.82 19.33 8.39
C PRO A 261 -4.58 18.89 6.94
N LEU A 262 -5.29 17.88 6.46
CA LEU A 262 -5.16 17.41 5.08
C LEU A 262 -5.60 18.45 4.05
N GLN A 263 -6.73 19.12 4.26
CA GLN A 263 -7.19 20.20 3.39
C GLN A 263 -6.18 21.35 3.36
N THR A 264 -5.63 21.74 4.51
CA THR A 264 -4.61 22.77 4.61
C THR A 264 -3.35 22.38 3.83
N LEU A 265 -2.92 21.12 3.96
CA LEU A 265 -1.75 20.60 3.29
C LEU A 265 -1.91 20.58 1.77
N LEU A 266 -3.09 20.17 1.28
CA LEU A 266 -3.41 20.17 -0.15
C LEU A 266 -3.59 21.59 -0.69
N ALA A 267 -4.22 22.49 0.06
CA ALA A 267 -4.36 23.90 -0.34
C ALA A 267 -2.99 24.57 -0.53
N GLY A 268 -2.03 24.31 0.37
CA GLY A 268 -0.66 24.79 0.23
C GLY A 268 0.10 24.24 -0.99
N PHE A 269 -0.36 23.12 -1.57
CA PHE A 269 0.15 22.60 -2.84
C PHE A 269 -0.53 23.26 -4.05
N THR A 270 -1.83 23.52 -3.97
CA THR A 270 -2.61 24.00 -5.12
C THR A 270 -2.40 25.48 -5.45
N GLY A 271 -1.89 26.28 -4.50
CA GLY A 271 -1.64 27.71 -4.67
C GLY A 271 -2.84 28.55 -4.26
#